data_AF-A0A1I7N280-F1
#
_entry.id   AF-A0A1I7N280-F1
#
_cell.length_a   1.000
_cell.length_b   1.000
_cell.length_c   1.000
_cell.angle_alpha   90.00
_cell.angle_beta   90.00
_cell.angle_gamma   90.00
#
_symmetry.space_group_name_H-M   'P 1'
#
loop_
_entity.id
_entity.type
_entity.pdbx_description
1 polymer ?
#
loop_
_entity_poly.entity_id
_entity_poly.type
_entity_poly.pdbx_seq_one_letter_code
_entity_poly.pdbx_strand_id
1 'polypeptide(L)' 'MDIMWVAIATDMTLYALVGMLLVRLGRRRLPEPWNRASFTVPIVLVAGALVTLTTFPHWLVFQR' A
#
# COMPACT_ATOMS: atom_id res chain seq x y z
N MET A 1 -20.50 1.49 14.50
CA MET A 1 -19.75 2.61 13.89
C MET A 1 -18.68 1.98 13.03
N ASP A 2 -18.80 2.13 11.71
CA ASP A 2 -18.08 1.35 10.69
C ASP A 2 -16.56 1.29 10.91
N ILE A 3 -16.04 0.20 11.49
CA ILE A 3 -14.60 -0.06 11.62
C ILE A 3 -13.90 -0.06 10.25
N MET A 4 -14.67 -0.19 9.16
CA MET A 4 -14.21 -0.19 7.78
C MET A 4 -13.39 1.05 7.41
N TRP A 5 -13.77 2.26 7.86
CA TRP A 5 -12.97 3.46 7.53
C TRP A 5 -11.62 3.47 8.25
N VAL A 6 -11.55 2.92 9.47
CA VAL A 6 -10.30 2.75 10.24
C VAL A 6 -9.39 1.75 9.53
N ALA A 7 -9.94 0.64 9.06
CA ALA A 7 -9.19 -0.38 8.33
C ALA A 7 -8.61 0.19 7.03
N ILE A 8 -9.42 0.90 6.23
CA ILE A 8 -8.96 1.55 4.99
C ILE A 8 -7.85 2.57 5.27
N ALA A 9 -8.02 3.41 6.30
CA ALA A 9 -7.00 4.40 6.66
C ALA A 9 -5.68 3.73 7.12
N THR A 10 -5.80 2.62 7.85
CA THR A 10 -4.65 1.83 8.33
C THR A 10 -3.90 1.20 7.15
N ASP A 11 -4.62 0.59 6.20
CA ASP A 11 -4.04 -0.02 5.00
C ASP A 11 -3.34 1.03 4.13
N MET A 12 -3.99 2.17 3.87
CA MET A 12 -3.37 3.27 3.12
C MET A 12 -2.08 3.75 3.78
N THR A 13 -2.06 3.86 5.11
CA THR A 13 -0.88 4.26 5.86
C THR A 13 0.24 3.21 5.74
N LEU A 14 -0.11 1.92 5.87
CA LEU A 14 0.82 0.81 5.69
C LEU A 14 1.45 0.81 4.29
N TYR A 15 0.65 0.94 3.24
CA TYR A 15 1.17 0.98 1.87
C TYR A 15 2.04 2.20 1.60
N ALA A 16 1.68 3.37 2.15
CA ALA A 16 2.53 4.56 2.07
C ALA A 16 3.90 4.36 2.77
N LEU A 17 3.91 3.74 3.96
CA LEU A 17 5.13 3.41 4.68
C LEU A 17 5.99 2.40 3.90
N VAL A 18 5.39 1.36 3.32
CA VAL A 18 6.08 0.39 2.48
C VAL A 18 6.69 1.08 1.25
N GLY A 19 5.95 1.97 0.59
CA GLY A 19 6.46 2.75 -0.54
C GLY A 19 7.66 3.61 -0.15
N MET A 20 7.60 4.28 1.00
CA MET A 20 8.74 5.05 1.52
C MET A 20 9.93 4.16 1.86
N LEU A 21 9.70 2.99 2.45
CA LEU A 21 10.73 2.01 2.78
C LEU A 21 11.45 1.52 1.51
N LEU A 22 10.69 1.16 0.48
CA LEU A 22 11.20 0.73 -0.83
C LEU A 22 12.04 1.82 -1.49
N VAL A 23 11.60 3.08 -1.44
CA VAL A 23 12.40 4.22 -1.94
C VAL A 23 13.68 4.39 -1.12
N ARG A 24 13.62 4.26 0.20
CA ARG A 24 14.78 4.44 1.09
C ARG A 24 15.84 3.35 0.88
N LEU A 25 15.43 2.09 0.72
CA LEU A 25 16.30 0.96 0.40
C LEU A 25 16.78 1.00 -1.06
N GLY A 26 15.88 1.29 -1.98
CA GLY A 26 16.12 1.30 -3.41
C GLY A 26 16.86 2.54 -3.92
N ARG A 27 16.93 3.62 -3.15
CA ARG A 27 17.54 4.90 -3.56
C ARG A 27 18.98 4.79 -4.09
N ARG A 28 19.74 3.80 -3.60
CA ARG A 28 21.12 3.56 -4.01
C ARG A 28 21.26 2.60 -5.21
N ARG A 29 20.20 1.87 -5.57
CA ARG A 29 20.24 0.82 -6.60
C ARG A 29 19.27 1.04 -7.76
N LEU A 30 18.19 1.81 -7.55
CA LEU A 30 17.15 2.02 -8.54
C LEU A 30 17.43 3.30 -9.36
N PRO A 31 17.26 3.24 -10.69
CA PRO A 31 17.36 4.42 -11.55
C PRO A 31 16.19 5.38 -11.31
N GLU A 32 16.36 6.65 -11.69
CA GLU A 32 15.23 7.57 -11.78
C GLU A 32 14.18 7.02 -12.79
N PRO A 33 12.87 7.15 -12.53
CA PRO A 33 12.22 7.87 -11.41
C PRO A 33 11.92 7.00 -10.17
N TRP A 34 12.30 5.71 -10.16
CA TRP A 34 11.96 4.75 -9.10
C TRP A 34 12.60 5.05 -7.73
N ASN A 35 13.65 5.87 -7.72
CA ASN A 35 14.30 6.37 -6.50
C ASN A 35 13.59 7.62 -5.89
N ARG A 36 12.52 8.13 -6.51
CA ARG A 36 11.76 9.28 -6.03
C ARG A 36 10.50 8.83 -5.30
N ALA A 37 10.31 9.35 -4.09
CA ALA A 37 9.12 9.06 -3.29
C ALA A 37 7.82 9.46 -3.99
N SER A 38 7.83 10.57 -4.72
CA SER A 38 6.68 11.07 -5.48
C SER A 38 6.21 10.13 -6.59
N PHE A 39 7.06 9.21 -7.06
CA PHE A 39 6.71 8.24 -8.09
C PHE A 39 6.37 6.87 -7.48
N THR A 40 7.22 6.38 -6.58
CA THR A 40 7.10 5.03 -6.04
C THR A 40 6.01 4.90 -4.98
N VAL A 41 5.77 5.91 -4.14
CA VAL A 41 4.74 5.85 -3.09
C VAL A 41 3.32 5.72 -3.69
N PRO A 42 2.90 6.53 -4.68
CA PRO A 42 1.61 6.36 -5.33
C PRO A 42 1.44 4.98 -5.97
N ILE A 43 2.48 4.46 -6.63
CA ILE A 43 2.43 3.13 -7.26
C ILE A 43 2.20 2.03 -6.22
N VAL A 44 2.92 2.10 -5.09
CA VAL A 44 2.78 1.11 -4.01
C VAL A 44 1.41 1.22 -3.33
N LEU A 45 0.87 2.44 -3.19
CA LEU A 45 -0.50 2.65 -2.72
C LEU A 45 -1.54 2.03 -3.65
N VAL A 46 -1.41 2.23 -4.97
CA VAL A 46 -2.33 1.64 -5.96
C VAL A 46 -2.22 0.11 -5.97
N ALA A 47 -1.00 -0.42 -5.95
CA ALA A 47 -0.77 -1.86 -5.88
C ALA A 47 -1.34 -2.47 -4.59
N GLY A 48 -1.11 -1.82 -3.45
CA GLY A 48 -1.67 -2.21 -2.16
C GLY A 48 -3.19 -2.19 -2.17
N ALA A 49 -3.80 -1.12 -2.69
CA ALA A 49 -5.25 -1.01 -2.81
C ALA A 49 -5.86 -2.11 -3.69
N LEU A 50 -5.20 -2.48 -4.79
CA LEU A 50 -5.61 -3.62 -5.63
C LEU A 50 -5.53 -4.94 -4.87
N VAL A 51 -4.49 -5.13 -4.05
CA VAL A 51 -4.36 -6.31 -3.18
C VAL A 51 -5.48 -6.31 -2.13
N THR A 52 -5.76 -5.19 -1.46
CA THR A 52 -6.89 -5.09 -0.53
C THR A 52 -8.21 -5.42 -1.20
N LEU A 53 -8.48 -4.89 -2.39
CA LEU A 53 -9.72 -5.15 -3.14
C LEU A 53 -9.85 -6.62 -3.57
N THR A 54 -8.75 -7.24 -4.01
CA THR A 54 -8.74 -8.65 -4.44
C THR A 54 -8.79 -9.63 -3.27
N THR A 55 -8.27 -9.23 -2.11
CA THR A 55 -8.34 -10.03 -0.87
C THR A 55 -9.62 -9.76 -0.07
N PHE A 56 -10.31 -8.64 -0.30
CA PHE A 56 -11.57 -8.27 0.36
C PHE A 56 -12.63 -9.39 0.41
N PRO A 57 -12.85 -10.18 -0.67
CA PRO A 57 -13.77 -11.31 -0.62
C PRO A 57 -13.37 -12.38 0.40
N HIS A 58 -12.05 -12.61 0.62
CA HIS A 58 -11.59 -13.56 1.64
C HIS A 58 -11.90 -13.09 3.06
N TRP A 59 -11.77 -11.78 3.33
CA TRP A 59 -12.10 -11.22 4.64
C TRP A 59 -13.60 -11.32 4.97
N LEU A 60 -14.48 -11.24 3.96
CA LEU A 60 -15.92 -11.43 4.12
C LEU A 60 -16.32 -12.92 4.28
N VAL A 61 -15.60 -13.85 3.65
CA VAL A 61 -15.92 -15.29 3.71
C VAL A 61 -15.54 -15.93 5.05
N PHE A 62 -14.46 -15.47 5.68
CA PHE A 62 -14.02 -15.97 7.00
C PHE A 62 -14.73 -15.31 8.20
N GLN A 63 -15.75 -14.47 7.97
CA GLN A 63 -16.61 -13.96 9.04
C GLN A 63 -17.79 -14.90 9.40
N ARG A 64 -17.85 -16.11 8.83
CA ARG A 64 -18.82 -17.17 9.22
C ARG A 64 -18.19 -18.23 10.09
#